data_AF-A0A351Y9X9-F1
#
_entry.id   AF-A0A351Y9X9-F1
#
_cell.length_a   1.000
_cell.length_b   1.000
_cell.length_c   1.000
_cell.angle_alpha   90.00
_cell.angle_beta   90.00
_cell.angle_gamma   90.00
#
_symmetry.space_group_name_H-M   'P 1'
#
loop_
_entity.id
_entity.type
_entity.pdbx_description
1 polymer ?
#
loop_
_entity_poly.entity_id
_entity_poly.type
_entity_poly.pdbx_seq_one_letter_code
_entity_poly.pdbx_strand_id
1 'polypeptide(L)'
;MTGLWHGASWNYILWGLYYGMIIILSVCFQPLINKFYEKSHCQNNIFWKPFQHLRTLFLLAIGKVIFMAPSLEDAWMVISKCFSYNQNYIDITNINNQLGYLSMIFASVMGSIVLAVDITQELKPNTSFLSKFNARPLYVQWPLLVLLLVFVIWFGFYGSGLPHYSFGYIQF
;
A
#
# COMPACT_ATOMS: atom_id res chain seq x y z
N MET A 1 -10.40 17.28 -6.56
CA MET A 1 -9.24 18.16 -6.84
C MET A 1 -7.90 17.42 -6.86
N THR A 2 -7.77 16.23 -6.26
CA THR A 2 -6.51 15.48 -6.25
C THR A 2 -6.13 14.89 -7.62
N GLY A 3 -7.07 14.32 -8.38
CA GLY A 3 -6.79 13.71 -9.69
C GLY A 3 -6.30 14.71 -10.74
N LEU A 4 -7.03 15.80 -10.94
CA LEU A 4 -6.71 16.84 -11.94
C LEU A 4 -5.35 17.54 -11.72
N TRP A 5 -4.81 17.49 -10.49
CA TRP A 5 -3.49 18.04 -10.18
C TRP A 5 -2.33 17.15 -10.67
N HIS A 6 -2.58 15.86 -10.90
CA HIS A 6 -1.55 14.89 -11.31
C HIS A 6 -1.37 14.78 -12.84
N GLY A 7 -2.23 15.43 -13.64
CA GLY A 7 -2.12 15.46 -15.09
C GLY A 7 -3.46 15.47 -15.81
N ALA A 8 -3.43 15.72 -17.12
CA ALA A 8 -4.63 15.82 -17.97
C ALA A 8 -5.08 14.49 -18.59
N SER A 9 -4.54 13.35 -18.14
CA SER A 9 -4.95 12.04 -18.65
C SER A 9 -6.28 11.58 -18.03
N TRP A 10 -7.04 10.78 -18.78
CA TRP A 10 -8.30 10.20 -18.31
C TRP A 10 -8.13 9.33 -17.07
N ASN A 11 -6.96 8.71 -16.90
CA ASN A 11 -6.63 7.86 -15.76
C ASN A 11 -6.69 8.64 -14.44
N TYR A 12 -6.16 9.86 -14.41
CA TYR A 12 -6.17 10.67 -13.18
C TYR A 12 -7.56 11.22 -12.83
N ILE A 13 -8.39 11.52 -13.82
CA ILE A 13 -9.78 11.94 -13.62
C ILE A 13 -10.58 10.78 -13.01
N LEU A 14 -10.51 9.60 -13.63
CA LEU A 14 -11.21 8.41 -13.17
C LEU A 14 -10.70 7.96 -11.80
N TRP A 15 -9.41 8.07 -11.54
CA TRP A 15 -8.82 7.82 -10.24
C TRP A 15 -9.39 8.73 -9.14
N GLY A 16 -9.46 10.04 -9.40
CA GLY A 16 -10.03 10.99 -8.45
C GLY A 16 -11.52 10.75 -8.19
N LEU A 17 -12.27 10.40 -9.25
CA LEU A 17 -13.68 10.05 -9.17
C LEU A 17 -13.90 8.72 -8.43
N TYR A 18 -13.05 7.73 -8.65
CA TYR A 18 -13.08 6.43 -7.96
C TYR A 18 -12.99 6.60 -6.44
N TYR A 19 -11.97 7.32 -5.95
CA TYR A 19 -11.85 7.57 -4.51
C TYR A 19 -12.95 8.50 -3.98
N GLY A 20 -13.37 9.50 -4.76
CA GLY A 20 -14.50 10.35 -4.40
C GLY A 20 -15.79 9.55 -4.19
N MET A 21 -16.12 8.65 -5.12
CA MET A 21 -17.27 7.77 -5.02
C MET A 21 -17.16 6.82 -3.83
N ILE A 22 -16.00 6.21 -3.57
CA ILE A 22 -15.81 5.33 -2.41
C ILE A 22 -16.10 6.07 -1.10
N ILE A 23 -15.62 7.30 -0.95
CA ILE A 23 -15.86 8.10 0.26
C ILE A 23 -17.34 8.44 0.41
N ILE A 24 -18.00 8.88 -0.68
CA ILE A 24 -19.43 9.19 -0.66
C ILE A 24 -20.24 7.95 -0.29
N LEU A 25 -19.96 6.80 -0.92
CA LEU A 25 -20.63 5.54 -0.61
C LEU A 25 -20.36 5.13 0.84
N SER A 26 -19.14 5.28 1.34
CA SER A 26 -18.80 4.98 2.74
C SER A 26 -19.69 5.77 3.72
N VAL A 27 -19.89 7.07 3.46
CA VAL A 27 -20.77 7.93 4.29
C VAL A 27 -22.24 7.55 4.13
N CYS A 28 -22.72 7.33 2.90
CA CYS A 28 -24.11 6.97 2.64
C CYS A 28 -24.50 5.59 3.22
N PHE A 29 -23.58 4.62 3.18
CA PHE A 29 -23.82 3.27 3.71
C PHE A 29 -23.52 3.14 5.21
N GLN A 30 -22.87 4.13 5.83
CA GLN A 30 -22.59 4.13 7.28
C GLN A 30 -23.82 3.80 8.16
N PRO A 31 -25.01 4.40 7.97
CA PRO A 31 -26.19 4.06 8.78
C PRO A 31 -26.69 2.62 8.55
N LEU A 32 -26.56 2.09 7.33
CA LEU A 32 -26.94 0.71 7.02
C LEU A 32 -25.96 -0.29 7.63
N ILE A 33 -24.67 0.03 7.58
CA ILE A 33 -23.59 -0.76 8.19
C ILE A 33 -23.75 -0.78 9.72
N ASN A 34 -24.10 0.34 10.35
CA ASN A 34 -24.35 0.40 11.78
C ASN A 34 -25.54 -0.48 12.19
N LYS A 35 -26.65 -0.42 11.45
CA LYS A 35 -27.80 -1.33 11.68
C LYS A 35 -27.42 -2.80 11.48
N PHE A 36 -26.58 -3.11 10.51
CA PHE A 36 -26.06 -4.47 10.30
C PHE A 36 -25.19 -4.92 11.48
N TYR A 37 -24.36 -4.03 12.04
CA TYR A 37 -23.54 -4.33 13.21
C TYR A 37 -24.34 -4.58 14.48
N GLU A 38 -25.38 -3.77 14.72
CA GLU A 38 -26.28 -3.95 15.85
C GLU A 38 -27.02 -5.29 15.79
N LYS A 39 -27.41 -5.73 14.58
CA LYS A 39 -28.16 -6.98 14.38
C LYS A 39 -27.28 -8.23 14.37
N SER A 40 -26.07 -8.14 13.84
CA SER A 40 -25.20 -9.31 13.61
C SER A 40 -24.19 -9.55 14.72
N HIS A 41 -23.97 -8.58 15.61
CA HIS A 41 -22.90 -8.59 16.64
C HIS A 41 -21.51 -8.94 16.09
N CYS A 42 -21.29 -8.84 14.77
CA CYS A 42 -20.04 -9.24 14.11
C CYS A 42 -18.84 -8.37 14.49
N GLN A 43 -19.04 -7.24 15.17
CA GLN A 43 -17.96 -6.34 15.60
C GLN A 43 -16.94 -7.02 16.53
N ASN A 44 -17.35 -8.05 17.29
CA ASN A 44 -16.46 -8.76 18.19
C ASN A 44 -15.83 -10.02 17.58
N ASN A 45 -16.09 -10.28 16.30
CA ASN A 45 -15.54 -11.45 15.61
C ASN A 45 -14.09 -11.19 15.17
N ILE A 46 -13.19 -12.11 15.53
CA ILE A 46 -11.76 -12.09 15.16
C ILE A 46 -11.55 -12.00 13.64
N PHE A 47 -12.47 -12.54 12.84
CA PHE A 47 -12.39 -12.53 11.37
C PHE A 47 -12.87 -11.21 10.74
N TRP A 48 -13.63 -10.40 11.47
CA TRP A 48 -14.25 -9.21 10.92
C TRP A 48 -13.26 -8.05 10.73
N LYS A 49 -12.30 -7.89 11.65
CA LYS A 49 -11.25 -6.87 11.52
C LYS A 49 -10.34 -7.12 10.32
N PRO A 50 -9.74 -8.32 10.13
CA PRO A 50 -8.95 -8.61 8.93
C PRO A 50 -9.72 -8.42 7.63
N PHE A 51 -11.00 -8.78 7.59
CA PHE A 51 -11.84 -8.55 6.41
C PHE A 51 -11.96 -7.06 6.04
N GLN A 52 -12.13 -6.17 7.03
CA GLN A 52 -12.17 -4.72 6.79
C GLN A 52 -10.85 -4.19 6.24
N HIS A 53 -9.71 -4.68 6.77
CA HIS A 53 -8.38 -4.35 6.25
C HIS A 53 -8.21 -4.84 4.81
N LEU A 54 -8.52 -6.11 4.54
CA LEU A 54 -8.39 -6.70 3.20
C LEU A 54 -9.28 -5.99 2.18
N ARG A 55 -10.54 -5.70 2.52
CA ARG A 55 -11.45 -4.92 1.67
C ARG A 55 -10.85 -3.55 1.33
N THR A 56 -10.30 -2.85 2.31
CA THR A 56 -9.73 -1.52 2.12
C THR A 56 -8.47 -1.57 1.27
N LEU A 57 -7.59 -2.54 1.54
CA LEU A 57 -6.37 -2.77 0.76
C LEU A 57 -6.68 -3.13 -0.69
N PHE A 58 -7.70 -3.96 -0.91
CA PHE A 58 -8.16 -4.32 -2.25
C PHE A 58 -8.69 -3.11 -3.03
N LEU A 59 -9.53 -2.28 -2.41
CA LEU A 59 -10.02 -1.04 -3.02
C LEU A 59 -8.88 -0.07 -3.35
N LEU A 60 -7.89 0.04 -2.44
CA LEU A 60 -6.71 0.87 -2.65
C LEU A 60 -5.81 0.34 -3.77
N ALA A 61 -5.65 -0.98 -3.86
CA ALA A 61 -4.87 -1.63 -4.92
C ALA A 61 -5.46 -1.35 -6.31
N ILE A 62 -6.78 -1.50 -6.47
CA ILE A 62 -7.46 -1.16 -7.74
C ILE A 62 -7.24 0.30 -8.10
N GLY A 63 -7.44 1.21 -7.12
CA GLY A 63 -7.20 2.64 -7.34
C GLY A 63 -5.74 2.91 -7.74
N LYS A 64 -4.77 2.22 -7.14
CA LYS A 64 -3.36 2.38 -7.48
C LYS A 64 -3.04 1.90 -8.90
N VAL A 65 -3.65 0.81 -9.36
CA VAL A 65 -3.49 0.31 -10.74
C VAL A 65 -4.00 1.35 -11.75
N ILE A 66 -5.19 1.91 -11.53
CA ILE A 66 -5.76 2.96 -12.40
C ILE A 66 -4.86 4.20 -12.44
N PHE A 67 -4.22 4.55 -11.32
CA PHE A 67 -3.30 5.69 -11.25
C PHE A 67 -2.00 5.49 -12.03
N MET A 68 -1.45 4.28 -12.00
CA MET A 68 -0.11 3.99 -12.49
C MET A 68 -0.08 3.48 -13.94
N ALA A 69 -1.23 3.02 -14.45
CA ALA A 69 -1.32 2.54 -15.83
C ALA A 69 -1.17 3.71 -16.82
N PRO A 70 -0.46 3.52 -17.96
CA PRO A 70 -0.37 4.52 -19.03
C PRO A 70 -1.72 4.78 -19.72
N SER A 71 -2.57 3.75 -19.82
CA SER A 71 -3.90 3.82 -20.42
C SER A 71 -4.94 3.04 -19.60
N LEU A 72 -6.23 3.32 -19.84
CA LEU A 72 -7.32 2.56 -19.20
C LEU A 72 -7.37 1.10 -19.65
N GLU A 73 -6.98 0.84 -20.89
CA GLU A 73 -6.90 -0.52 -21.42
C GLU A 73 -5.82 -1.33 -20.70
N ASP A 74 -4.66 -0.72 -20.43
CA ASP A 74 -3.59 -1.35 -19.64
C ASP A 74 -4.04 -1.61 -18.19
N ALA A 75 -4.74 -0.64 -17.58
CA ALA A 75 -5.29 -0.82 -16.22
C ALA A 75 -6.24 -2.02 -16.17
N TRP A 76 -7.14 -2.13 -17.15
CA TRP A 76 -8.08 -3.25 -17.25
C TRP A 76 -7.37 -4.57 -17.53
N MET A 77 -6.35 -4.57 -18.38
CA MET A 77 -5.53 -5.75 -18.65
C MET A 77 -4.82 -6.25 -17.39
N VAL A 78 -4.25 -5.35 -16.57
CA VAL A 78 -3.62 -5.73 -15.30
C VAL A 78 -4.63 -6.34 -14.35
N ILE A 79 -5.79 -5.69 -14.17
CA ILE A 79 -6.85 -6.17 -13.27
C ILE A 79 -7.37 -7.54 -13.73
N SER A 80 -7.67 -7.71 -15.01
CA SER A 80 -8.16 -8.97 -15.57
C SER A 80 -7.14 -10.11 -15.47
N LYS A 81 -5.83 -9.81 -15.63
CA LYS A 81 -4.76 -10.78 -15.41
C LYS A 81 -4.65 -11.24 -13.95
N CYS A 82 -4.98 -10.39 -12.96
CA CYS A 82 -5.03 -10.82 -11.56
C CYS A 82 -6.08 -11.90 -11.29
N PHE A 83 -7.14 -11.99 -12.10
CA PHE A 83 -8.18 -13.03 -11.99
C PHE A 83 -8.01 -14.17 -12.99
N SER A 84 -7.09 -14.03 -13.95
CA SER A 84 -6.80 -15.05 -14.95
C SER A 84 -5.73 -15.99 -14.40
N TYR A 85 -6.14 -17.19 -13.99
CA TYR A 85 -5.21 -18.23 -13.57
C TYR A 85 -4.49 -18.79 -14.79
N ASN A 86 -3.19 -18.50 -14.93
CA ASN A 86 -2.34 -19.15 -15.92
C ASN A 86 -1.12 -19.74 -15.21
N GLN A 87 -1.00 -21.06 -15.32
CA GLN A 87 -0.05 -21.89 -14.59
C GLN A 87 1.41 -21.63 -14.97
N ASN A 88 1.66 -20.93 -16.09
CA ASN A 88 2.99 -20.65 -16.62
C ASN A 88 3.64 -19.33 -16.13
N TYR A 89 2.99 -18.54 -15.26
CA TYR A 89 3.54 -17.26 -14.79
C TYR A 89 4.31 -17.35 -13.46
N ILE A 90 4.18 -18.43 -12.69
CA ILE A 90 4.96 -18.62 -11.46
C ILE A 90 6.26 -19.33 -11.82
N ASP A 91 7.08 -18.67 -12.64
CA ASP A 91 8.42 -19.15 -12.94
C ASP A 91 9.40 -18.56 -11.92
N ILE A 92 9.47 -19.23 -10.78
CA ILE A 92 10.30 -18.86 -9.61
C ILE A 92 11.78 -18.71 -10.02
N THR A 93 12.19 -19.41 -11.10
CA THR A 93 13.54 -19.36 -11.63
C THR A 93 13.87 -18.04 -12.34
N ASN A 94 12.91 -17.45 -13.04
CA ASN A 94 13.08 -16.17 -13.74
C ASN A 94 13.09 -14.97 -12.79
N ILE A 95 12.31 -15.02 -11.69
CA ILE A 95 12.30 -13.99 -10.64
C ILE A 95 13.67 -13.90 -9.94
N ASN A 96 14.28 -15.05 -9.64
CA ASN A 96 15.62 -15.12 -9.03
C ASN A 96 16.72 -14.53 -9.92
N ASN A 97 16.59 -14.68 -11.25
CA ASN A 97 17.59 -14.21 -12.21
C ASN A 97 17.52 -12.69 -12.47
N GLN A 98 16.34 -12.07 -12.38
CA GLN A 98 16.16 -10.63 -12.65
C GLN A 98 16.36 -9.74 -11.42
N LEU A 99 15.90 -10.19 -10.24
CA LEU A 99 16.02 -9.40 -9.01
C LEU A 99 17.32 -9.72 -8.25
N GLY A 100 17.92 -10.90 -8.47
CA GLY A 100 19.06 -11.36 -7.70
C GLY A 100 18.64 -11.80 -6.29
N TYR A 101 19.07 -12.98 -5.88
CA TYR A 101 18.69 -13.63 -4.62
C TYR A 101 18.81 -12.74 -3.37
N LEU A 102 19.83 -11.86 -3.33
CA LEU A 102 20.07 -10.95 -2.21
C LEU A 102 18.99 -9.86 -2.08
N SER A 103 18.48 -9.32 -3.19
CA SER A 103 17.44 -8.28 -3.14
C SER A 103 16.11 -8.86 -2.68
N MET A 104 15.81 -10.11 -3.07
CA MET A 104 14.59 -10.81 -2.65
C MET A 104 14.60 -11.12 -1.15
N ILE A 105 15.75 -11.57 -0.61
CA ILE A 105 15.90 -11.76 0.84
C ILE A 105 15.71 -10.42 1.54
N PHE A 106 16.40 -9.37 1.07
CA PHE A 106 16.30 -8.05 1.70
C PHE A 106 14.87 -7.51 1.70
N ALA A 107 14.17 -7.58 0.57
CA ALA A 107 12.77 -7.18 0.44
C ALA A 107 11.84 -8.01 1.34
N SER A 108 12.06 -9.32 1.42
CA SER A 108 11.27 -10.21 2.29
C SER A 108 11.48 -9.91 3.76
N VAL A 109 12.72 -9.66 4.18
CA VAL A 109 13.06 -9.30 5.57
C VAL A 109 12.47 -7.93 5.92
N MET A 110 12.66 -6.91 5.07
CA MET A 110 12.09 -5.58 5.29
C MET A 110 10.55 -5.62 5.31
N GLY A 111 9.93 -6.33 4.36
CA GLY A 111 8.48 -6.52 4.33
C GLY A 111 7.96 -7.21 5.60
N SER A 112 8.66 -8.23 6.08
CA SER A 112 8.31 -8.93 7.32
C SER A 112 8.43 -8.04 8.55
N ILE A 113 9.45 -7.16 8.61
CA ILE A 113 9.61 -6.19 9.70
C ILE A 113 8.45 -5.19 9.70
N VAL A 114 8.10 -4.62 8.54
CA VAL A 114 6.98 -3.68 8.43
C VAL A 114 5.68 -4.35 8.84
N LEU A 115 5.40 -5.55 8.34
CA LEU A 115 4.22 -6.31 8.72
C LEU A 115 4.18 -6.64 10.21
N ALA A 116 5.31 -7.00 10.82
CA ALA A 116 5.38 -7.25 12.25
C ALA A 116 5.10 -5.97 13.06
N VAL A 117 5.61 -4.82 12.63
CA VAL A 117 5.32 -3.52 13.24
C VAL A 117 3.84 -3.19 13.11
N ASP A 118 3.24 -3.36 11.93
CA ASP A 118 1.81 -3.11 11.71
C ASP A 118 0.93 -4.01 12.60
N ILE A 119 1.23 -5.31 12.66
CA ILE A 119 0.50 -6.27 13.51
C ILE A 119 0.64 -5.90 14.99
N THR A 120 1.85 -5.53 15.44
CA THR A 120 2.06 -5.16 16.86
C THR A 120 1.33 -3.88 17.24
N GLN A 121 1.22 -2.91 16.32
CA GLN A 121 0.42 -1.70 16.53
C GLN A 121 -1.08 -1.99 16.55
N GLU A 122 -1.57 -2.90 15.70
CA GLU A 122 -2.97 -3.34 15.69
C GLU A 122 -3.36 -4.08 16.98
N LEU A 123 -2.49 -4.96 17.47
CA LEU A 123 -2.73 -5.73 18.70
C LEU A 123 -2.59 -4.87 19.97
N LYS A 124 -1.74 -3.83 19.95
CA LYS A 124 -1.47 -2.96 21.11
C LYS A 124 -1.62 -1.48 20.74
N PRO A 125 -2.86 -0.99 20.54
CA PRO A 125 -3.11 0.39 20.13
C PRO A 125 -2.59 1.44 21.14
N ASN A 126 -2.47 1.10 22.43
CA ASN A 126 -1.94 1.99 23.47
C ASN A 126 -0.42 2.10 23.51
N THR A 127 0.31 1.32 22.70
CA THR A 127 1.76 1.48 22.59
C THR A 127 2.12 2.24 21.32
N SER A 128 1.75 3.53 21.28
CA SER A 128 2.22 4.40 20.20
C SER A 128 3.75 4.37 20.17
N PHE A 129 4.32 3.90 19.06
CA PHE A 129 5.76 3.90 18.86
C PHE A 129 6.33 5.31 19.02
N LEU A 130 5.58 6.31 18.54
CA LEU A 130 5.91 7.72 18.68
C LEU A 130 5.89 8.20 20.13
N SER A 131 4.95 7.74 20.97
CA SER A 131 4.94 8.15 22.38
C SER A 131 6.13 7.57 23.15
N LYS A 132 6.51 6.32 22.85
CA LYS A 132 7.72 5.69 23.42
C LYS A 132 9.01 6.33 22.90
N PHE A 133 9.03 6.77 21.64
CA PHE A 133 10.16 7.46 21.04
C PHE A 133 10.33 8.88 21.62
N ASN A 134 9.24 9.64 21.72
CA ASN A 134 9.22 10.98 22.30
C ASN A 134 9.53 11.00 23.80
N ALA A 135 9.33 9.88 24.51
CA ALA A 135 9.72 9.73 25.91
C ALA A 135 11.23 9.52 26.12
N ARG A 136 12.02 9.30 25.05
CA ARG A 136 13.49 9.20 25.13
C ARG A 136 14.12 10.58 25.18
N PRO A 137 15.31 10.74 25.80
CA PRO A 137 15.97 12.04 25.82
C PRO A 137 16.41 12.49 24.43
N LEU A 138 16.49 13.81 24.21
CA LEU A 138 16.76 14.43 22.90
C LEU A 138 18.03 13.90 22.23
N TYR A 139 19.09 13.65 23.00
CA TYR A 139 20.36 13.13 22.47
C TYR A 139 20.28 11.68 21.94
N VAL A 140 19.19 10.94 22.21
CA VAL A 140 18.92 9.62 21.60
C VAL A 140 18.00 9.77 20.39
N GLN A 141 17.06 10.71 20.43
CA GLN A 141 16.10 10.93 19.34
C GLN A 141 16.79 11.42 18.06
N TRP A 142 17.62 12.45 18.18
CA TRP A 142 18.26 13.10 17.02
C TRP A 142 19.20 12.16 16.25
N PRO A 143 20.12 11.42 16.89
CA PRO A 143 20.97 10.48 16.16
C PRO A 143 20.17 9.36 15.51
N LEU A 144 19.11 8.88 16.17
CA LEU A 144 18.26 7.81 15.62
C LEU A 144 17.49 8.28 14.37
N LEU A 145 16.96 9.52 14.39
CA LEU A 145 16.31 10.12 13.22
C LEU A 145 17.30 10.37 12.07
N VAL A 146 18.49 10.90 12.38
CA VAL A 146 19.54 11.11 11.38
C VAL A 146 19.99 9.78 10.78
N LEU A 147 20.18 8.75 11.61
CA LEU A 147 20.54 7.41 11.16
C LEU A 147 19.45 6.81 10.27
N LEU A 148 18.18 6.94 10.65
CA LEU A 148 17.05 6.45 9.84
C LEU A 148 16.92 7.21 8.52
N LEU A 149 17.15 8.52 8.52
CA LEU A 149 17.17 9.33 7.30
C LEU A 149 18.31 8.92 6.38
N VAL A 150 19.52 8.75 6.92
CA VAL A 150 20.69 8.26 6.15
C VAL A 150 20.42 6.86 5.62
N PHE A 151 19.79 5.98 6.41
CA PHE A 151 19.38 4.65 5.98
C PHE A 151 18.39 4.72 4.81
N VAL A 152 17.36 5.56 4.89
CA VAL A 152 16.37 5.74 3.82
C VAL A 152 17.00 6.32 2.56
N ILE A 153 17.98 7.21 2.68
CA ILE A 153 18.73 7.71 1.52
C ILE A 153 19.59 6.58 0.96
N TRP A 154 20.40 5.92 1.79
CA TRP A 154 21.37 4.95 1.29
C TRP A 154 20.74 3.66 0.73
N PHE A 155 19.64 3.20 1.33
CA PHE A 155 18.83 2.08 0.87
C PHE A 155 17.64 2.50 0.01
N GLY A 156 17.45 3.80 -0.19
CA GLY A 156 16.54 4.32 -1.20
C GLY A 156 17.02 3.80 -2.54
N PHE A 157 16.22 2.94 -3.17
CA PHE A 157 16.59 2.28 -4.42
C PHE A 157 16.61 3.32 -5.55
N TYR A 158 17.71 4.05 -5.69
CA TYR A 158 17.97 4.97 -6.81
C TYR A 158 18.51 4.13 -7.97
N GLY A 159 17.63 3.35 -8.61
CA GLY A 159 18.02 2.40 -9.65
C GLY A 159 18.76 3.09 -10.80
N SER A 160 20.08 2.93 -10.87
CA SER A 160 20.94 3.42 -11.95
C SER A 160 21.29 2.35 -13.00
N GLY A 161 20.64 1.17 -12.95
CA GLY A 161 20.93 0.04 -13.84
C GLY A 161 19.72 -0.75 -14.36
N LEU A 162 18.49 -0.29 -14.12
CA LEU A 162 17.26 -0.85 -14.69
C LEU A 162 16.60 0.25 -15.54
N PRO A 163 16.02 -0.05 -16.72
CA PRO A 163 15.46 0.96 -17.63
C PRO A 163 14.51 1.86 -16.83
N HIS A 164 14.88 3.14 -16.72
CA HIS A 164 14.22 4.23 -16.02
C HIS A 164 12.84 3.88 -15.44
N TYR A 165 12.80 3.25 -14.27
CA TYR A 165 11.62 3.30 -13.41
C TYR A 165 11.63 4.69 -12.78
N SER A 166 11.14 5.67 -13.55
CA SER A 166 10.89 7.00 -13.02
C SER A 166 10.01 6.84 -11.78
N PHE A 167 10.39 7.53 -10.70
CA PHE A 167 9.52 7.72 -9.54
C PHE A 167 8.14 8.09 -10.11
N GLY A 168 7.05 7.42 -9.71
CA GLY A 168 5.74 7.47 -10.41
C GLY A 168 5.05 8.85 -10.52
N TYR A 169 5.79 9.92 -10.22
CA TYR A 169 5.47 11.33 -10.41
C TYR A 169 6.24 11.98 -11.59
N ILE A 170 7.22 11.31 -12.19
CA ILE A 170 8.09 11.84 -13.26
C ILE A 170 7.82 11.08 -14.56
N GLN A 171 6.57 11.09 -15.01
CA GLN A 171 6.19 10.72 -16.39
C GLN A 171 5.66 11.96 -17.14
N PHE A 172 6.39 13.06 -17.03
CA PHE A 172 6.23 14.23 -17.89
C PHE A 172 7.48 14.39 -18.75
#